data_AF-A0A3D3MKP8-F1
#
_entry.id   AF-A0A3D3MKP8-F1
#
_cell.length_a   1.000
_cell.length_b   1.000
_cell.length_c   1.000
_cell.angle_alpha   90.00
_cell.angle_beta   90.00
_cell.angle_gamma   90.00
#
_symmetry.space_group_name_H-M   'P 1'
#
loop_
_entity.id
_entity.type
_entity.pdbx_description
1 polymer ?
#
loop_
_entity_poly.entity_id
_entity_poly.type
_entity_poly.pdbx_seq_one_letter_code
_entity_poly.pdbx_strand_id
1 'polypeptide(L)'
;MTTENMKHEISYHLEENRFILYLEITNHSGGERRFYFSNDTGRLARNGIKLFDAEDKAIKACEIAFVSPAYDTEYVENILPPDEKQRFELPARIIEEETDLILSFKGISFRVPRNEKFYITFDFLKVPSNKLEVIIEMANDKKILERKEYEYDVLELDGNIILSVPTIYSKQAFDVIYRLNESEKENYLRRGITTLKERMGDMRTNAVKYEMKPWK
;
A
#
# COMPACT_ATOMS: atom_id res chain seq x y z
N MET A 1 -27.04 -16.08 22.99
CA MET A 1 -27.24 -15.45 21.66
C MET A 1 -26.36 -16.19 20.68
N THR A 2 -26.97 -16.96 19.79
CA THR A 2 -26.28 -17.79 18.79
C THR A 2 -25.57 -16.90 17.77
N THR A 3 -24.25 -17.08 17.67
CA THR A 3 -23.32 -16.47 16.72
C THR A 3 -23.53 -16.92 15.27
N GLU A 4 -24.46 -17.84 15.01
CA GLU A 4 -24.70 -18.48 13.70
C GLU A 4 -25.44 -17.60 12.68
N ASN A 5 -25.97 -16.44 13.08
CA ASN A 5 -26.87 -15.68 12.22
C ASN A 5 -26.21 -14.46 11.54
N MET A 6 -24.89 -14.36 11.58
CA MET A 6 -24.13 -13.32 10.90
C MET A 6 -23.01 -13.98 10.10
N LYS A 7 -22.75 -13.48 8.90
CA LYS A 7 -21.62 -13.93 8.07
C LYS A 7 -20.71 -12.74 7.78
N HIS A 8 -19.41 -12.94 7.92
CA HIS A 8 -18.40 -11.95 7.57
C HIS A 8 -17.57 -12.46 6.40
N GLU A 9 -17.46 -11.65 5.36
CA GLU A 9 -16.58 -11.91 4.23
C GLU A 9 -15.65 -10.72 4.04
N ILE A 10 -14.36 -11.02 3.88
CA ILE A 10 -13.34 -10.03 3.60
C ILE A 10 -12.73 -10.26 2.22
N SER A 11 -12.42 -9.15 1.57
CA SER A 11 -11.67 -9.07 0.33
C SER A 11 -10.78 -7.83 0.37
N TYR A 12 -9.85 -7.68 -0.56
CA TYR A 12 -8.99 -6.51 -0.61
C TYR A 12 -8.80 -5.97 -2.02
N HIS A 13 -8.44 -4.70 -2.08
CA HIS A 13 -7.91 -4.04 -3.28
C HIS A 13 -6.54 -3.45 -2.95
N LEU A 14 -5.60 -3.60 -3.88
CA LEU A 14 -4.23 -3.14 -3.74
C LEU A 14 -3.88 -2.19 -4.89
N GLU A 15 -3.39 -1.02 -4.54
CA GLU A 15 -2.76 -0.03 -5.43
C GLU A 15 -1.39 0.33 -4.85
N GLU A 16 -0.51 0.94 -5.65
CA GLU A 16 0.93 1.15 -5.38
C GLU A 16 1.29 1.37 -3.89
N ASN A 17 0.67 2.34 -3.22
CA ASN A 17 0.89 2.63 -1.79
C ASN A 17 -0.38 2.53 -0.92
N ARG A 18 -1.45 1.94 -1.45
CA ARG A 18 -2.77 1.92 -0.82
C ARG A 18 -3.33 0.51 -0.79
N PHE A 19 -3.71 0.07 0.40
CA PHE A 19 -4.43 -1.17 0.60
C PHE A 19 -5.83 -0.85 1.11
N ILE A 20 -6.87 -1.45 0.57
CA ILE A 20 -8.23 -1.30 1.09
C ILE A 20 -8.75 -2.68 1.45
N LEU A 21 -8.98 -2.92 2.74
CA LEU A 21 -9.69 -4.11 3.21
C LEU A 21 -11.18 -3.83 3.16
N TYR A 22 -11.93 -4.67 2.46
CA TYR A 22 -13.38 -4.64 2.47
C TYR A 22 -13.90 -5.69 3.45
N LEU A 23 -14.80 -5.27 4.33
CA LEU A 23 -15.56 -6.15 5.20
C LEU A 23 -17.03 -6.11 4.77
N GLU A 24 -17.58 -7.23 4.34
CA GLU A 24 -19.00 -7.42 4.11
C GLU A 24 -19.60 -8.19 5.28
N ILE A 25 -20.62 -7.61 5.91
CA ILE A 25 -21.38 -8.20 7.00
C ILE A 25 -22.78 -8.52 6.48
N THR A 26 -23.17 -9.79 6.50
CA THR A 26 -24.51 -10.24 6.11
C THR A 26 -25.29 -10.69 7.34
N ASN A 27 -26.52 -10.21 7.48
CA ASN A 27 -27.42 -10.60 8.56
C ASN A 27 -28.33 -11.75 8.12
N HIS A 28 -28.00 -12.98 8.50
CA HIS A 28 -28.86 -14.15 8.30
C HIS A 28 -29.84 -14.39 9.45
N SER A 29 -29.97 -13.43 10.37
CA SER A 29 -30.96 -13.53 11.43
C SER A 29 -32.32 -13.09 10.92
N GLY A 30 -33.39 -13.77 11.35
CA GLY A 30 -34.77 -13.37 11.06
C GLY A 30 -35.21 -12.07 11.74
N GLY A 31 -34.29 -11.24 12.22
CA GLY A 31 -34.55 -9.97 12.89
C GLY A 31 -33.49 -8.92 12.55
N GLU A 32 -33.82 -7.66 12.83
CA GLU A 32 -32.90 -6.53 12.65
C GLU A 32 -31.69 -6.64 13.58
N ARG A 33 -30.52 -6.20 13.09
CA ARG A 33 -29.30 -6.06 13.88
C ARG A 33 -28.84 -4.62 13.91
N ARG A 34 -28.38 -4.20 15.09
CA ARG A 34 -27.86 -2.86 15.33
C ARG A 34 -26.43 -2.93 15.80
N PHE A 35 -25.57 -2.14 15.17
CA PHE A 35 -24.17 -2.03 15.53
C PHE A 35 -23.79 -0.55 15.67
N TYR A 36 -22.90 -0.26 16.61
CA TYR A 36 -22.40 1.08 16.84
C TYR A 36 -20.91 1.11 16.49
N PHE A 37 -20.58 1.86 15.46
CA PHE A 37 -19.19 2.10 15.06
C PHE A 37 -18.87 3.57 15.23
N SER A 38 -17.61 3.86 15.59
CA SER A 38 -17.08 5.18 15.29
C SER A 38 -17.07 5.35 13.76
N ASN A 39 -17.42 6.53 13.27
CA ASN A 39 -17.28 6.94 11.86
C ASN A 39 -15.85 6.76 11.30
N ASP A 40 -14.91 6.44 12.16
CA ASP A 40 -13.49 6.50 11.94
C ASP A 40 -12.88 5.17 11.46
N THR A 41 -13.64 4.05 11.49
CA THR A 41 -13.23 2.64 11.18
C THR A 41 -11.99 2.11 11.92
N GLY A 42 -11.29 2.93 12.70
CA GLY A 42 -10.04 2.55 13.35
C GLY A 42 -10.24 1.65 14.56
N ARG A 43 -11.36 1.80 15.27
CA ARG A 43 -11.77 0.86 16.32
C ARG A 43 -12.14 -0.52 15.74
N LEU A 44 -12.74 -0.53 14.55
CA LEU A 44 -13.03 -1.77 13.81
C LEU A 44 -11.73 -2.47 13.42
N ALA A 45 -10.81 -1.75 12.77
CA ALA A 45 -9.52 -2.29 12.36
C ALA A 45 -8.75 -2.90 13.55
N ARG A 46 -8.59 -2.14 14.64
CA ARG A 46 -7.83 -2.53 15.83
C ARG A 46 -8.36 -3.77 16.54
N ASN A 47 -9.67 -3.94 16.59
CA ASN A 47 -10.29 -5.04 17.32
C ASN A 47 -10.58 -6.25 16.43
N GLY A 48 -10.76 -6.03 15.12
CA GLY A 48 -11.17 -7.07 14.19
C GLY A 48 -10.02 -7.69 13.41
N ILE A 49 -9.04 -6.90 12.96
CA ILE A 49 -7.99 -7.38 12.08
C ILE A 49 -6.98 -8.24 12.86
N LYS A 50 -6.74 -9.45 12.34
CA LYS A 50 -5.66 -10.34 12.78
C LYS A 50 -4.87 -10.80 11.57
N LEU A 51 -3.55 -10.84 11.71
CA LEU A 51 -2.65 -11.28 10.65
C LEU A 51 -1.89 -12.54 11.06
N PHE A 52 -1.60 -13.38 10.07
CA PHE A 52 -0.86 -14.63 10.22
C PHE A 52 0.18 -14.76 9.11
N ASP A 53 1.34 -15.30 9.42
CA ASP A 53 2.37 -15.59 8.43
C ASP A 53 2.06 -16.88 7.63
N ALA A 54 2.96 -17.25 6.73
CA ALA A 54 2.84 -18.47 5.92
C ALA A 54 2.79 -19.77 6.74
N GLU A 55 3.31 -19.76 7.97
CA GLU A 55 3.31 -20.88 8.92
C GLU A 55 2.14 -20.84 9.92
N ASP A 56 1.16 -19.96 9.68
CA ASP A 56 0.00 -19.73 10.55
C ASP A 56 0.32 -19.17 11.94
N LYS A 57 1.49 -18.54 12.10
CA LYS A 57 1.84 -17.84 13.34
C LYS A 57 1.29 -16.42 13.29
N ALA A 58 0.72 -15.98 14.42
CA ALA A 58 0.14 -14.65 14.53
C ALA A 58 1.21 -13.55 14.40
N ILE A 59 1.01 -12.63 13.46
CA ILE A 59 1.80 -11.41 13.29
C ILE A 59 1.31 -10.37 14.32
N LYS A 60 2.22 -9.89 15.17
CA LYS A 60 1.89 -8.91 16.20
C LYS A 60 1.75 -7.51 15.60
N ALA A 61 0.83 -6.73 16.15
CA ALA A 61 0.72 -5.32 15.83
C ALA A 61 1.97 -4.54 16.30
N CYS A 62 2.34 -3.49 15.56
CA CYS A 62 3.44 -2.58 15.88
C CYS A 62 2.94 -1.15 16.15
N GLU A 63 3.78 -0.32 16.78
CA GLU A 63 3.39 0.96 17.40
C GLU A 63 3.10 2.11 16.41
N ILE A 64 3.42 1.96 15.11
CA ILE A 64 3.26 3.02 14.10
C ILE A 64 1.81 3.03 13.60
N ALA A 65 0.84 3.59 14.33
CA ALA A 65 -0.53 3.73 13.82
C ALA A 65 -0.70 5.03 13.00
N PHE A 66 -1.34 4.95 11.82
CA PHE A 66 -1.74 6.16 11.07
C PHE A 66 -2.71 7.00 11.91
N VAL A 67 -2.26 8.19 12.33
CA VAL A 67 -3.05 9.18 13.07
C VAL A 67 -3.56 10.22 12.06
N SER A 68 -4.84 10.16 11.70
CA SER A 68 -5.47 11.15 10.82
C SER A 68 -5.84 12.40 11.62
N PRO A 69 -5.41 13.62 11.22
CA PRO A 69 -5.54 14.84 12.05
C PRO A 69 -6.99 15.33 12.26
N ALA A 70 -7.97 14.85 11.51
CA ALA A 70 -9.39 15.17 11.72
C ALA A 70 -10.04 14.11 12.64
N TYR A 71 -9.99 14.35 13.94
CA TYR A 71 -10.63 13.51 14.95
C TYR A 71 -11.96 14.12 15.39
N ASP A 72 -13.05 13.60 14.86
CA ASP A 72 -14.39 13.79 15.43
C ASP A 72 -15.05 12.42 15.55
N THR A 73 -15.04 11.86 16.76
CA THR A 73 -15.58 10.51 17.02
C THR A 73 -17.09 10.58 17.19
N GLU A 74 -17.82 10.75 16.10
CA GLU A 74 -19.25 10.53 16.10
C GLU A 74 -19.55 9.02 16.04
N TYR A 75 -20.42 8.57 16.93
CA TYR A 75 -20.96 7.21 16.88
C TYR A 75 -22.06 7.15 15.83
N VAL A 76 -21.88 6.29 14.82
CA VAL A 76 -22.88 6.04 13.79
C VAL A 76 -23.61 4.75 14.14
N GLU A 77 -24.92 4.84 14.30
CA GLU A 77 -25.79 3.66 14.39
C GLU A 77 -25.91 3.03 13.00
N ASN A 78 -25.59 1.75 12.91
CA ASN A 78 -25.71 0.96 11.71
C ASN A 78 -26.80 -0.08 11.93
N ILE A 79 -27.87 0.04 11.15
CA ILE A 79 -29.02 -0.85 11.20
C ILE A 79 -28.93 -1.78 9.99
N LEU A 80 -28.88 -3.08 10.25
CA LEU A 80 -28.82 -4.12 9.23
C LEU A 80 -30.09 -4.98 9.30
N PRO A 81 -31.03 -4.82 8.35
CA PRO A 81 -32.24 -5.65 8.29
C PRO A 81 -31.94 -7.14 8.05
N PRO A 82 -32.92 -8.04 8.22
CA PRO A 82 -32.80 -9.45 7.85
C PRO A 82 -32.41 -9.62 6.38
N ASP A 83 -31.52 -10.59 6.11
CA ASP A 83 -31.01 -10.98 4.79
C ASP A 83 -30.31 -9.86 3.99
N GLU A 84 -30.07 -8.71 4.61
CA GLU A 84 -29.33 -7.60 4.04
C GLU A 84 -27.84 -7.69 4.35
N LYS A 85 -27.07 -6.96 3.55
CA LYS A 85 -25.61 -6.87 3.68
C LYS A 85 -25.13 -5.44 3.78
N GLN A 86 -24.09 -5.24 4.56
CA GLN A 86 -23.42 -3.95 4.72
C GLN A 86 -21.93 -4.10 4.47
N ARG A 87 -21.36 -3.18 3.68
CA ARG A 87 -19.94 -3.14 3.37
C ARG A 87 -19.25 -1.99 4.12
N PHE A 88 -18.10 -2.29 4.69
CA PHE A 88 -17.18 -1.34 5.31
C PHE A 88 -15.85 -1.35 4.56
N GLU A 89 -15.25 -0.18 4.44
CA GLU A 89 -13.92 -0.02 3.84
C GLU A 89 -12.94 0.37 4.94
N LEU A 90 -11.88 -0.41 5.09
CA LEU A 90 -10.80 -0.14 6.02
C LEU A 90 -9.54 0.18 5.20
N PRO A 91 -9.31 1.47 4.87
CA PRO A 91 -8.12 1.87 4.15
C PRO A 91 -6.87 1.71 5.04
N ALA A 92 -5.79 1.27 4.40
CA ALA A 92 -4.46 1.18 4.94
C ALA A 92 -3.44 1.79 3.98
N ARG A 93 -2.36 2.30 4.56
CA ARG A 93 -1.15 2.70 3.83
C ARG A 93 -0.15 1.56 3.87
N ILE A 94 0.57 1.39 2.77
CA ILE A 94 1.77 0.55 2.75
C ILE A 94 2.95 1.50 2.92
N ILE A 95 3.81 1.22 3.88
CA ILE A 95 5.03 1.98 4.15
C ILE A 95 6.19 1.00 4.02
N GLU A 96 7.12 1.31 3.12
CA GLU A 96 8.34 0.52 2.94
C GLU A 96 9.38 0.89 4.02
N GLU A 97 9.87 -0.10 4.77
CA GLU A 97 11.08 0.00 5.59
C GLU A 97 12.21 -0.84 4.96
N GLU A 98 13.44 -0.75 5.48
CA GLU A 98 14.63 -1.39 4.88
C GLU A 98 14.50 -2.92 4.70
N THR A 99 13.74 -3.59 5.57
CA THR A 99 13.61 -5.06 5.60
C THR A 99 12.18 -5.57 5.59
N ASP A 100 11.21 -4.73 5.95
CA ASP A 100 9.80 -5.10 6.13
C ASP A 100 8.88 -4.09 5.43
N LEU A 101 7.63 -4.50 5.19
CA LEU A 101 6.55 -3.59 4.85
C LEU A 101 5.71 -3.33 6.10
N ILE A 102 5.29 -2.09 6.31
CA ILE A 102 4.27 -1.78 7.30
C ILE A 102 2.94 -1.61 6.58
N LEU A 103 2.01 -2.50 6.88
CA LEU A 103 0.60 -2.35 6.54
C LEU A 103 -0.09 -1.58 7.67
N SER A 104 -0.37 -0.31 7.42
CA SER A 104 -0.88 0.63 8.43
C SER A 104 -2.34 0.98 8.20
N PHE A 105 -3.24 0.35 8.95
CA PHE A 105 -4.63 0.75 9.06
C PHE A 105 -4.76 1.93 10.03
N LYS A 106 -5.91 2.60 10.00
CA LYS A 106 -6.25 3.55 11.06
C LYS A 106 -6.35 2.79 12.40
N GLY A 107 -5.54 3.18 13.38
CA GLY A 107 -5.58 2.64 14.74
C GLY A 107 -4.85 1.31 14.99
N ILE A 108 -4.29 0.66 13.96
CA ILE A 108 -3.44 -0.54 14.10
C ILE A 108 -2.52 -0.71 12.88
N SER A 109 -1.31 -1.21 13.10
CA SER A 109 -0.35 -1.50 12.03
C SER A 109 0.37 -2.80 12.27
N PHE A 110 0.86 -3.40 11.19
CA PHE A 110 1.54 -4.68 11.21
C PHE A 110 2.78 -4.62 10.33
N ARG A 111 3.86 -5.27 10.78
CA ARG A 111 4.99 -5.61 9.89
C ARG A 111 4.61 -6.87 9.12
N VAL A 112 4.59 -6.76 7.81
CA VAL A 112 4.21 -7.85 6.90
C VAL A 112 5.36 -8.14 5.96
N PRO A 113 5.53 -9.41 5.54
CA PRO A 113 6.65 -9.77 4.69
C PRO A 113 6.46 -9.21 3.27
N ARG A 114 7.57 -8.94 2.61
CA ARG A 114 7.61 -8.40 1.25
C ARG A 114 7.63 -9.54 0.23
N ASN A 115 6.77 -9.50 -0.79
CA ASN A 115 6.66 -10.53 -1.84
C ASN A 115 6.45 -11.97 -1.32
N GLU A 116 6.01 -12.09 -0.08
CA GLU A 116 5.61 -13.36 0.50
C GLU A 116 4.14 -13.25 0.89
N LYS A 117 3.49 -14.40 0.95
CA LYS A 117 2.10 -14.45 1.39
C LYS A 117 2.01 -14.33 2.90
N PHE A 118 0.99 -13.59 3.32
CA PHE A 118 0.47 -13.61 4.67
C PHE A 118 -1.06 -13.72 4.60
N TYR A 119 -1.71 -13.87 5.74
CA TYR A 119 -3.15 -14.02 5.79
C TYR A 119 -3.78 -13.01 6.73
N ILE A 120 -4.93 -12.50 6.33
CA ILE A 120 -5.78 -11.63 7.14
C ILE A 120 -7.03 -12.40 7.54
N THR A 121 -7.45 -12.26 8.79
CA THR A 121 -8.82 -12.56 9.24
C THR A 121 -9.43 -11.33 9.90
N PHE A 122 -10.75 -11.30 9.97
CA PHE A 122 -11.49 -10.27 10.67
C PHE A 122 -12.48 -10.89 11.65
N ASP A 123 -12.31 -10.59 12.94
CA ASP A 123 -13.19 -11.06 13.99
C ASP A 123 -14.11 -9.94 14.47
N PHE A 124 -15.42 -10.13 14.30
CA PHE A 124 -16.40 -9.19 14.82
C PHE A 124 -17.53 -9.94 15.50
N LEU A 125 -17.97 -9.48 16.67
CA LEU A 125 -19.02 -10.13 17.46
C LEU A 125 -18.81 -11.65 17.67
N LYS A 126 -17.54 -12.08 17.78
CA LYS A 126 -17.12 -13.49 17.91
C LYS A 126 -17.44 -14.35 16.68
N VAL A 127 -17.68 -13.74 15.53
CA VAL A 127 -17.81 -14.39 14.23
C VAL A 127 -16.57 -14.05 13.40
N PRO A 128 -15.73 -15.05 13.08
CA PRO A 128 -14.58 -14.84 12.21
C PRO A 128 -15.04 -14.72 10.75
N SER A 129 -14.28 -13.96 9.96
CA SER A 129 -14.39 -13.97 8.51
C SER A 129 -13.72 -15.19 7.88
N ASN A 130 -13.77 -15.28 6.54
CA ASN A 130 -12.82 -16.08 5.78
C ASN A 130 -11.37 -15.66 6.08
N LYS A 131 -10.43 -16.59 5.90
CA LYS A 131 -8.99 -16.34 5.93
C LYS A 131 -8.55 -15.90 4.53
N LEU A 132 -8.15 -14.64 4.41
CA LEU A 132 -7.80 -13.99 3.15
C LEU A 132 -6.29 -14.07 2.94
N GLU A 133 -5.85 -14.78 1.91
CA GLU A 133 -4.46 -14.76 1.46
C GLU A 133 -4.15 -13.41 0.80
N VAL A 134 -3.04 -12.79 1.19
CA VAL A 134 -2.58 -11.51 0.68
C VAL A 134 -1.10 -11.65 0.32
N ILE A 135 -0.77 -11.18 -0.87
CA ILE A 135 0.62 -10.97 -1.30
C ILE A 135 0.71 -9.49 -1.65
N ILE A 136 1.60 -8.78 -0.98
CA ILE A 136 1.99 -7.42 -1.38
C ILE A 136 3.25 -7.59 -2.22
N GLU A 137 3.02 -7.74 -3.52
CA GLU A 137 4.08 -7.60 -4.51
C GLU A 137 4.47 -6.14 -4.53
N MET A 138 5.64 -5.85 -3.98
CA MET A 138 6.31 -4.63 -4.42
C MET A 138 6.74 -4.89 -5.85
N ALA A 139 6.81 -3.84 -6.66
CA ALA A 139 7.66 -3.90 -7.83
C ALA A 139 9.09 -4.12 -7.32
N ASN A 140 9.45 -5.40 -7.13
CA ASN A 140 10.80 -5.85 -6.97
C ASN A 140 11.49 -5.42 -8.24
N ASP A 141 12.18 -4.30 -8.11
CA ASP A 141 13.58 -4.18 -8.45
C ASP A 141 14.04 -2.73 -8.38
N LYS A 142 13.15 -1.79 -7.97
CA LYS A 142 13.52 -0.39 -7.78
C LYS A 142 14.45 -0.21 -6.58
N LYS A 143 15.76 -0.26 -6.80
CA LYS A 143 16.78 0.10 -5.81
C LYS A 143 17.37 1.46 -6.15
N ILE A 144 17.35 2.42 -5.23
CA ILE A 144 18.05 3.70 -5.45
C ILE A 144 19.56 3.44 -5.34
N LEU A 145 20.27 3.58 -6.45
CA LEU A 145 21.73 3.48 -6.50
C LEU A 145 22.39 4.81 -6.13
N GLU A 146 21.80 5.92 -6.59
CA GLU A 146 22.30 7.26 -6.31
C GLU A 146 21.16 8.28 -6.46
N ARG A 147 21.17 9.33 -5.63
CA ARG A 147 20.19 10.44 -5.72
C ARG A 147 20.88 11.76 -5.44
N LYS A 148 20.55 12.77 -6.24
CA LYS A 148 20.85 14.17 -5.95
C LYS A 148 19.57 14.98 -6.12
N GLU A 149 19.08 15.49 -4.99
CA GLU A 149 17.78 16.15 -4.90
C GLU A 149 17.62 17.24 -5.97
N TYR A 150 16.48 17.20 -6.68
CA TYR A 150 16.13 18.09 -7.81
C TYR A 150 17.07 18.05 -9.03
N GLU A 151 18.08 17.17 -9.05
CA GLU A 151 19.01 17.06 -10.16
C GLU A 151 18.87 15.73 -10.93
N TYR A 152 18.87 14.59 -10.23
CA TYR A 152 18.71 13.27 -10.82
C TYR A 152 18.48 12.16 -9.77
N ASP A 153 17.91 11.05 -10.23
CA ASP A 153 17.97 9.74 -9.55
C ASP A 153 18.57 8.69 -10.47
N VAL A 154 19.39 7.80 -9.91
CA VAL A 154 19.83 6.55 -10.54
C VAL A 154 19.22 5.40 -9.77
N LEU A 155 18.47 4.57 -10.48
CA LEU A 155 17.69 3.48 -9.94
C LEU A 155 18.12 2.18 -10.64
N GLU A 156 18.26 1.08 -9.91
CA GLU A 156 18.17 -0.24 -10.50
C GLU A 156 16.69 -0.60 -10.65
N LEU A 157 16.29 -1.28 -11.73
CA LEU A 157 14.94 -1.83 -11.96
C LEU A 157 15.04 -2.96 -12.99
N ASP A 158 14.58 -4.16 -12.68
CA ASP A 158 14.63 -5.37 -13.51
C ASP A 158 16.03 -5.69 -14.06
N GLY A 159 17.06 -5.53 -13.22
CA GLY A 159 18.47 -5.67 -13.59
C GLY A 159 19.02 -4.56 -14.52
N ASN A 160 18.23 -3.53 -14.77
CA ASN A 160 18.61 -2.36 -15.56
C ASN A 160 18.91 -1.17 -14.68
N ILE A 161 19.72 -0.25 -15.17
CA ILE A 161 19.93 1.04 -14.51
C ILE A 161 19.12 2.09 -15.25
N ILE A 162 18.24 2.75 -14.52
CA ILE A 162 17.36 3.82 -14.95
C ILE A 162 17.89 5.15 -14.40
N LEU A 163 18.07 6.12 -15.29
CA LEU A 163 18.36 7.51 -14.96
C LEU A 163 17.06 8.31 -15.06
N SER A 164 16.68 8.97 -13.98
CA SER A 164 15.57 9.92 -13.92
C SER A 164 16.11 11.33 -13.76
N VAL A 165 15.65 12.27 -14.60
CA VAL A 165 16.07 13.68 -14.55
C VAL A 165 14.85 14.59 -14.47
N PRO A 166 14.64 15.29 -13.34
CA PRO A 166 13.62 16.32 -13.22
C PRO A 166 13.75 17.40 -14.30
N THR A 167 12.67 17.68 -15.01
CA THR A 167 12.62 18.71 -16.05
C THR A 167 11.26 19.43 -16.04
N ILE A 168 11.27 20.74 -16.30
CA ILE A 168 10.05 21.52 -16.51
C ILE A 168 9.78 21.60 -18.01
N TYR A 169 8.62 21.10 -18.45
CA TYR A 169 8.15 21.19 -19.83
C TYR A 169 6.71 21.72 -19.86
N SER A 170 6.44 22.70 -20.73
CA SER A 170 5.10 23.28 -20.88
C SER A 170 4.43 23.69 -19.54
N LYS A 171 5.21 24.29 -18.62
CA LYS A 171 4.79 24.71 -17.26
C LYS A 171 4.36 23.57 -16.32
N GLN A 172 4.72 22.33 -16.62
CA GLN A 172 4.52 21.18 -15.74
C GLN A 172 5.86 20.52 -15.44
N ALA A 173 5.98 19.93 -14.24
CA ALA A 173 7.17 19.20 -13.83
C ALA A 173 7.03 17.71 -14.18
N PHE A 174 8.10 17.15 -14.72
CA PHE A 174 8.19 15.76 -15.12
C PHE A 174 9.51 15.18 -14.65
N ASP A 175 9.50 13.87 -14.41
CA ASP A 175 10.69 13.06 -14.47
C ASP A 175 10.89 12.56 -15.90
N VAL A 176 12.01 12.92 -16.51
CA VAL A 176 12.43 12.36 -17.79
C VAL A 176 13.17 11.06 -17.50
N ILE A 177 12.66 9.94 -18.01
CA ILE A 177 13.14 8.60 -17.69
C ILE A 177 13.95 8.04 -18.85
N TYR A 178 15.12 7.49 -18.52
CA TYR A 178 16.00 6.83 -19.49
C TYR A 178 16.62 5.55 -18.94
N ARG A 179 16.49 4.45 -19.67
CA ARG A 179 17.20 3.20 -19.38
C ARG A 179 18.59 3.24 -20.01
N LEU A 180 19.63 3.10 -19.18
CA LEU A 180 21.00 3.04 -19.67
C LEU A 180 21.20 1.84 -20.59
N ASN A 181 21.92 2.03 -21.69
CA ASN A 181 22.40 0.91 -22.49
C ASN A 181 23.57 0.20 -21.79
N GLU A 182 23.97 -0.98 -22.27
CA GLU A 182 25.03 -1.78 -21.62
C GLU A 182 26.36 -1.03 -21.46
N SER A 183 26.76 -0.20 -22.44
CA SER A 183 27.99 0.59 -22.35
C SER A 183 27.88 1.70 -21.31
N GLU A 184 26.76 2.42 -21.26
CA GLU A 184 26.50 3.44 -20.25
C GLU A 184 26.41 2.84 -18.85
N LYS A 185 25.74 1.68 -18.72
CA LYS A 185 25.64 0.91 -17.48
C LYS A 185 27.02 0.49 -16.97
N GLU A 186 27.85 -0.12 -17.82
CA GLU A 186 29.20 -0.55 -17.45
C GLU A 186 30.08 0.65 -17.04
N ASN A 187 30.01 1.75 -17.79
CA ASN A 187 30.75 2.97 -17.49
C ASN A 187 30.30 3.58 -16.16
N TYR A 188 28.99 3.64 -15.90
CA TYR A 188 28.45 4.11 -14.63
C TYR A 188 28.92 3.23 -13.47
N LEU A 189 28.85 1.91 -13.58
CA LEU A 189 29.29 1.00 -12.52
C LEU A 189 30.80 1.11 -12.22
N ARG A 190 31.63 1.48 -13.21
CA ARG A 190 33.09 1.65 -13.03
C ARG A 190 33.50 3.04 -12.55
N ARG A 191 32.83 4.10 -12.99
CA ARG A 191 33.29 5.50 -12.87
C ARG A 191 32.24 6.45 -12.25
N GLY A 192 31.07 5.94 -11.90
CA GLY A 192 29.96 6.66 -11.29
C GLY A 192 29.29 7.68 -12.21
N ILE A 193 28.49 8.56 -11.58
CA ILE A 193 27.63 9.56 -12.25
C ILE A 193 28.34 10.48 -13.24
N THR A 194 29.65 10.67 -13.11
CA THR A 194 30.43 11.53 -14.02
C THR A 194 30.30 11.12 -15.49
N THR A 195 30.04 9.84 -15.74
CA THR A 195 29.84 9.26 -17.08
C THR A 195 28.48 9.60 -17.70
N LEU A 196 27.49 10.02 -16.91
CA LEU A 196 26.13 10.29 -17.35
C LEU A 196 25.82 11.78 -17.52
N LYS A 197 26.81 12.67 -17.31
CA LYS A 197 26.60 14.14 -17.39
C LYS A 197 26.08 14.60 -18.75
N GLU A 198 26.65 14.08 -19.83
CA GLU A 198 26.21 14.40 -21.20
C GLU A 198 24.79 13.89 -21.45
N ARG A 199 24.47 12.66 -21.01
CA ARG A 199 23.12 12.08 -21.10
C ARG A 199 22.09 12.93 -20.35
N MET A 200 22.39 13.35 -19.13
CA MET A 200 21.51 14.24 -18.36
C MET A 200 21.28 15.58 -19.08
N GLY A 201 22.33 16.14 -19.70
CA GLY A 201 22.22 17.35 -20.51
C GLY A 201 21.26 17.16 -21.70
N ASP A 202 21.41 16.07 -22.43
CA ASP A 202 20.54 15.74 -23.55
C ASP A 202 19.08 15.50 -23.12
N MET A 203 18.85 14.78 -22.01
CA MET A 203 17.51 14.56 -21.46
C MET A 203 16.79 15.87 -21.11
N ARG A 204 17.52 16.88 -20.59
CA ARG A 204 16.93 18.19 -20.27
C ARG A 204 16.60 19.01 -21.51
N THR A 205 17.47 18.99 -22.52
CA THR A 205 17.27 19.78 -23.76
C THR A 205 16.27 19.12 -24.72
N ASN A 206 16.24 17.80 -24.75
CA ASN A 206 15.47 16.99 -25.69
C ASN A 206 14.44 16.10 -25.00
N ALA A 207 13.87 16.53 -23.88
CA ALA A 207 12.96 15.75 -23.01
C ALA A 207 11.85 15.01 -23.77
N VAL A 208 11.28 15.62 -24.81
CA VAL A 208 10.21 15.03 -25.64
C VAL A 208 10.62 13.76 -26.41
N LYS A 209 11.92 13.44 -26.49
CA LYS A 209 12.44 12.20 -27.10
C LYS A 209 12.47 11.02 -26.12
N TYR A 210 12.17 11.28 -24.85
CA TYR A 210 12.26 10.31 -23.76
C TYR A 210 10.88 10.06 -23.16
N GLU A 211 10.78 9.02 -22.34
CA GLU A 211 9.59 8.82 -21.51
C GLU A 211 9.52 9.93 -20.47
N MET A 212 8.34 10.56 -20.32
CA MET A 212 8.11 11.63 -19.35
C MET A 212 7.01 11.19 -18.39
N LYS A 213 7.34 11.13 -17.09
CA LYS A 213 6.38 10.85 -16.03
C LYS A 213 6.01 12.16 -15.32
N PRO A 214 4.75 12.63 -15.40
CA PRO A 214 4.34 13.82 -14.70
C PRO A 214 4.44 13.62 -13.19
N TRP A 215 4.74 14.68 -12.46
CA TRP A 215 4.70 14.67 -10.99
C TRP A 215 3.27 14.69 -10.41
N LYS A 216 2.23 14.69 -11.27
CA LYS A 216 0.82 14.79 -10.91
C LYS A 216 0.03 13.59 -11.41
#